data_AF-A0A959BLR0-F1
#
_entry.id   AF-A0A959BLR0-F1
#
_cell.length_a   1.000
_cell.length_b   1.000
_cell.length_c   1.000
_cell.angle_alpha   90.00
_cell.angle_beta   90.00
_cell.angle_gamma   90.00
#
_symmetry.space_group_name_H-M   'P 1'
#
loop_
_entity.id
_entity.type
_entity.pdbx_description
1 polymer ?
#
loop_
_entity_poly.entity_id
_entity_poly.type
_entity_poly.pdbx_seq_one_letter_code
_entity_poly.pdbx_strand_id
1 'polypeptide(L)'
;VAALEMRKAKVQSWFLDLSLVKSYWSGAKRAYHHTAPVSSMFALREAYRLVLEEGLEKRFARHRKNHELLKRELETLGFEFLVQAGYRLPMLNAVVIPPGIDDAATRKRLLEEYNIEIGGGLGKYAGKIWRIGLMGESSTPNHVHMLCSALRDIL
;
A
#
# COMPACT_ATOMS: atom_id res chain seq x y z
N VAL A 1 -9.16 20.43 14.14
CA VAL A 1 -8.65 20.98 15.42
C VAL A 1 -9.78 21.23 16.43
N ALA A 2 -10.92 21.80 16.02
CA ALA A 2 -12.08 22.04 16.89
C ALA A 2 -12.53 20.79 17.70
N ALA A 3 -12.53 19.60 17.11
CA ALA A 3 -12.87 18.37 17.82
C ALA A 3 -11.94 18.04 19.00
N LEU A 4 -10.65 18.42 18.93
CA LEU A 4 -9.70 18.25 20.05
C LEU A 4 -9.98 19.27 21.16
N GLU A 5 -10.27 20.51 20.77
CA GLU A 5 -10.49 21.63 21.71
C GLU A 5 -11.82 21.52 22.46
N MET A 6 -12.84 20.91 21.85
CA MET A 6 -14.15 20.70 22.46
C MET A 6 -14.22 19.40 23.31
N ARG A 7 -13.12 18.68 23.48
CA ARG A 7 -13.11 17.42 24.20
C ARG A 7 -13.40 17.64 25.69
N LYS A 8 -14.45 16.99 26.20
CA LYS A 8 -14.90 17.13 27.61
C LYS A 8 -14.28 16.12 28.57
N ALA A 9 -13.87 14.96 28.08
CA ALA A 9 -13.31 13.87 28.88
C ALA A 9 -11.81 13.71 28.65
N LYS A 10 -11.07 13.35 29.70
CA LYS A 10 -9.62 13.09 29.63
C LYS A 10 -9.30 12.02 28.58
N VAL A 11 -8.17 12.16 27.88
CA VAL A 11 -7.65 11.09 27.02
C VAL A 11 -7.09 9.97 27.90
N GLN A 12 -7.52 8.73 27.64
CA GLN A 12 -7.09 7.57 28.42
C GLN A 12 -5.63 7.18 28.15
N SER A 13 -5.21 7.24 26.88
CA SER A 13 -3.83 6.98 26.50
C SER A 13 -3.05 8.29 26.44
N TRP A 14 -2.05 8.41 27.30
CA TRP A 14 -1.16 9.57 27.31
C TRP A 14 -0.40 9.70 25.98
N PHE A 15 0.17 8.59 25.49
CA PHE A 15 0.96 8.59 24.26
C PHE A 15 0.14 8.93 23.01
N LEU A 16 -1.17 8.63 23.03
CA LEU A 16 -2.10 8.95 21.94
C LEU A 16 -2.93 10.21 22.25
N ASP A 17 -2.57 11.00 23.27
CA ASP A 17 -3.23 12.27 23.53
C ASP A 17 -2.79 13.32 22.50
N LEU A 18 -3.61 13.45 21.46
CA LEU A 18 -3.39 14.40 20.38
C LEU A 18 -3.35 15.87 20.85
N SER A 19 -3.86 16.18 22.04
CA SER A 19 -3.74 17.52 22.62
C SER A 19 -2.29 17.78 23.05
N LEU A 20 -1.65 16.80 23.69
CA LEU A 20 -0.24 16.86 24.07
C LEU A 20 0.66 16.83 22.83
N VAL A 21 0.34 15.99 21.85
CA VAL A 21 1.05 15.95 20.56
C VAL A 21 0.93 17.30 19.84
N LYS A 22 -0.27 17.90 19.75
CA LYS A 22 -0.46 19.25 19.18
C LYS A 22 0.42 20.28 19.88
N SER A 23 0.44 20.29 21.22
CA SER A 23 1.30 21.19 21.99
C SER A 23 2.79 21.00 21.66
N TYR A 24 3.25 19.74 21.62
CA TYR A 24 4.63 19.40 21.22
C TYR A 24 5.00 19.92 19.82
N TRP A 25 4.12 19.75 18.83
CA TRP A 25 4.36 20.19 17.46
C TRP A 25 4.18 21.70 17.22
N SER A 26 3.42 22.40 18.06
CA SER A 26 3.13 23.83 17.90
C SER A 26 4.33 24.75 18.20
N GLY A 27 5.42 24.22 18.77
CA GLY A 27 6.63 24.98 19.08
C GLY A 27 6.50 25.99 20.23
N ALA A 28 5.31 26.18 20.81
CA ALA A 28 5.12 27.01 22.00
C ALA A 28 5.64 26.29 23.26
N LYS A 29 6.39 27.02 24.13
CA LYS A 29 6.97 26.60 25.43
C LYS A 29 7.13 25.08 25.60
N ARG A 30 8.30 24.53 25.20
CA ARG A 30 8.87 23.19 25.52
C ARG A 30 7.91 22.19 26.23
N ALA A 31 6.80 21.84 25.58
CA ALA A 31 5.94 20.76 26.05
C ALA A 31 6.55 19.45 25.57
N TYR A 32 7.56 18.96 26.28
CA TYR A 32 8.15 17.66 25.98
C TYR A 32 7.08 16.57 26.13
N HIS A 33 6.73 15.91 25.03
CA HIS A 33 5.83 14.75 25.01
C HIS A 33 6.62 13.46 24.79
N HIS A 34 7.50 13.42 23.80
CA HIS A 34 8.31 12.24 23.53
C HIS A 34 9.55 12.65 22.74
N THR A 35 10.56 11.80 22.78
CA THR A 35 11.67 11.86 21.84
C THR A 35 11.15 11.42 20.47
N ALA A 36 11.01 12.36 19.54
CA ALA A 36 10.59 12.04 18.17
C ALA A 36 11.57 11.08 17.49
N PRO A 37 11.08 10.15 16.65
CA PRO A 37 11.94 9.25 15.89
C PRO A 37 12.65 10.01 14.75
N VAL A 38 13.80 10.63 15.05
CA VAL A 38 14.51 11.58 14.18
C VAL A 38 14.73 11.03 12.77
N SER A 39 15.22 9.79 12.64
CA SER A 39 15.46 9.18 11.32
C SER A 39 14.17 8.97 10.53
N SER A 40 13.09 8.53 11.19
CA SER A 40 11.78 8.38 10.55
C SER A 40 11.19 9.73 10.12
N MET A 41 11.45 10.79 10.87
CA MET A 41 11.05 12.15 10.49
C MET A 41 11.77 12.64 9.22
N PHE A 42 13.07 12.35 9.08
CA PHE A 42 13.79 12.66 7.85
C PHE A 42 13.28 11.84 6.67
N ALA A 43 13.07 10.53 6.85
CA ALA A 43 12.50 9.67 5.81
C ALA A 43 11.10 10.14 5.38
N LEU A 44 10.23 10.53 6.32
CA LEU A 44 8.90 11.04 6.02
C LEU A 44 8.95 12.38 5.28
N ARG A 45 9.82 13.30 5.71
CA ARG A 45 10.04 14.58 5.03
C ARG A 45 10.45 14.35 3.57
N GLU A 46 11.37 13.43 3.35
CA GLU A 46 11.87 13.12 2.02
C GLU A 46 10.81 12.45 1.14
N ALA A 47 10.06 11.49 1.69
CA ALA A 47 8.94 10.87 0.99
C ALA A 47 7.91 11.92 0.54
N TYR A 48 7.57 12.90 1.38
CA TYR A 48 6.69 14.00 0.99
C TYR A 48 7.30 14.93 -0.05
N ARG A 49 8.59 15.24 0.06
CA ARG A 49 9.30 16.03 -0.96
C ARG A 49 9.18 15.37 -2.33
N LEU A 50 9.49 14.08 -2.45
CA LEU A 50 9.41 13.32 -3.71
C LEU A 50 7.98 13.27 -4.27
N VAL A 51 6.97 13.08 -3.41
CA VAL A 51 5.55 13.12 -3.83
C VAL A 51 5.18 14.48 -4.41
N LEU A 52 5.61 15.58 -3.78
CA LEU A 52 5.30 16.93 -4.23
C LEU A 52 6.09 17.34 -5.47
N GLU A 53 7.32 16.85 -5.64
CA GLU A 53 8.14 17.06 -6.84
C GLU A 53 7.56 16.37 -8.07
N GLU A 54 7.05 15.14 -7.91
CA GLU A 54 6.27 14.49 -8.96
C GLU A 54 4.95 15.26 -9.23
N GLY A 55 4.29 15.70 -8.15
CA GLY A 55 2.96 16.32 -8.18
C GLY A 55 1.84 15.30 -8.09
N LEU A 56 0.80 15.62 -7.29
CA LEU A 56 -0.26 14.66 -6.94
C LEU A 56 -1.01 14.10 -8.15
N GLU A 57 -1.42 14.95 -9.09
CA GLU A 57 -2.17 14.50 -10.27
C GLU A 57 -1.35 13.55 -11.16
N LYS A 58 -0.05 13.86 -11.36
CA LYS A 58 0.86 12.98 -12.09
C LYS A 58 1.06 11.66 -11.36
N ARG A 59 1.21 11.71 -10.03
CA ARG A 59 1.33 10.51 -9.20
C ARG A 59 0.07 9.65 -9.29
N PHE A 60 -1.12 10.21 -9.19
CA PHE A 60 -2.39 9.47 -9.34
C PHE A 60 -2.53 8.86 -10.73
N ALA A 61 -2.21 9.63 -11.78
CA ALA A 61 -2.24 9.15 -13.16
C ALA A 61 -1.26 7.99 -13.39
N ARG A 62 -0.04 8.04 -12.82
CA ARG A 62 0.93 6.94 -12.89
C ARG A 62 0.39 5.66 -12.27
N HIS A 63 -0.21 5.76 -11.08
CA HIS A 63 -0.76 4.58 -10.41
C HIS A 63 -1.95 3.98 -11.18
N ARG A 64 -2.83 4.82 -11.73
CA ARG A 64 -3.92 4.36 -12.61
C ARG A 64 -3.39 3.71 -13.88
N LYS A 65 -2.39 4.29 -14.52
CA LYS A 65 -1.74 3.70 -15.72
C LYS A 65 -1.17 2.32 -15.45
N ASN A 66 -0.47 2.14 -14.33
CA ASN A 66 0.13 0.85 -13.98
C ASN A 66 -0.92 -0.18 -13.52
N HIS A 67 -2.01 0.26 -12.89
CA HIS A 67 -3.19 -0.59 -12.63
C HIS A 67 -3.77 -1.16 -13.92
N GLU A 68 -4.04 -0.31 -14.92
CA GLU A 68 -4.59 -0.77 -16.20
C GLU A 68 -3.63 -1.69 -16.95
N LEU A 69 -2.32 -1.43 -16.86
CA LEU A 69 -1.29 -2.32 -17.39
C LEU A 69 -1.34 -3.69 -16.72
N LEU A 70 -1.29 -3.73 -15.38
CA LEU A 70 -1.36 -4.98 -14.62
C LEU A 70 -2.65 -5.74 -14.92
N LYS A 71 -3.78 -5.04 -14.95
CA LYS A 71 -5.08 -5.62 -15.26
C LYS A 71 -5.04 -6.33 -16.61
N ARG A 72 -4.59 -5.64 -17.66
CA ARG A 72 -4.50 -6.22 -19.00
C ARG A 72 -3.59 -7.45 -19.03
N GLU A 73 -2.41 -7.40 -18.40
CA GLU A 73 -1.47 -8.53 -18.40
C GLU A 73 -1.98 -9.72 -17.56
N LEU A 74 -2.73 -9.48 -16.49
CA LEU A 74 -3.32 -10.55 -15.68
C LEU A 74 -4.55 -11.18 -16.33
N GLU A 75 -5.37 -10.40 -17.01
CA GLU A 75 -6.53 -10.90 -17.76
C GLU A 75 -6.08 -11.84 -18.90
N THR A 76 -4.93 -11.60 -19.53
CA THR A 76 -4.37 -12.55 -20.53
C THR A 76 -3.85 -13.85 -19.92
N LEU A 77 -3.61 -13.87 -18.62
CA LEU A 77 -3.23 -15.07 -17.85
C LEU A 77 -4.44 -15.75 -17.19
N GLY A 78 -5.66 -15.33 -17.51
CA GLY A 78 -6.89 -15.94 -17.00
C GLY A 78 -7.25 -15.53 -15.57
N PHE A 79 -6.62 -14.48 -15.02
CA PHE A 79 -7.00 -13.94 -13.72
C PHE A 79 -8.20 -13.00 -13.85
N GLU A 80 -9.11 -13.08 -12.89
CA GLU A 80 -10.23 -12.16 -12.75
C GLU A 80 -10.05 -11.27 -11.53
N PHE A 81 -10.49 -10.01 -11.63
CA PHE A 81 -10.45 -9.07 -10.50
C PHE A 81 -11.69 -9.25 -9.64
N LEU A 82 -11.48 -9.45 -8.33
CA LEU A 82 -12.55 -9.65 -7.35
C LEU A 82 -13.50 -8.45 -7.26
N VAL A 83 -12.96 -7.23 -7.37
CA VAL A 83 -13.70 -5.98 -7.16
C VAL A 83 -14.28 -5.50 -8.49
N GLN A 84 -15.52 -5.01 -8.49
CA GLN A 84 -16.15 -4.40 -9.66
C GLN A 84 -15.33 -3.18 -10.16
N ALA A 85 -15.18 -3.03 -11.48
CA ALA A 85 -14.27 -2.08 -12.13
C ALA A 85 -14.31 -0.64 -11.57
N GLY A 86 -15.49 -0.07 -11.32
CA GLY A 86 -15.63 1.29 -10.81
C GLY A 86 -15.15 1.51 -9.37
N TYR A 87 -14.92 0.43 -8.61
CA TYR A 87 -14.51 0.46 -7.21
C TYR A 87 -13.10 -0.09 -6.96
N ARG A 88 -12.36 -0.44 -8.03
CA ARG A 88 -11.00 -0.97 -7.93
C ARG A 88 -10.04 0.13 -7.46
N LEU A 89 -9.18 -0.21 -6.51
CA LEU A 89 -8.06 0.64 -6.10
C LEU A 89 -6.91 0.44 -7.09
N PRO A 90 -6.35 1.49 -7.70
CA PRO A 90 -5.17 1.36 -8.55
C PRO A 90 -3.95 0.78 -7.80
N MET A 91 -3.88 1.07 -6.51
CA MET A 91 -2.73 0.77 -5.63
C MET A 91 -2.71 -0.68 -5.13
N LEU A 92 -3.87 -1.35 -5.09
CA LEU A 92 -4.00 -2.67 -4.51
C LEU A 92 -5.04 -3.49 -5.28
N ASN A 93 -4.56 -4.54 -5.93
CA ASN A 93 -5.29 -5.30 -6.93
C ASN A 93 -5.65 -6.67 -6.35
N ALA A 94 -6.93 -6.86 -6.04
CA ALA A 94 -7.44 -8.15 -5.57
C ALA A 94 -7.85 -8.99 -6.78
N VAL A 95 -7.13 -10.09 -7.02
CA VAL A 95 -7.41 -11.03 -8.12
C VAL A 95 -7.78 -12.40 -7.58
N VAL A 96 -8.78 -13.03 -8.17
CA VAL A 96 -9.19 -14.39 -7.86
C VAL A 96 -8.15 -15.33 -8.41
N ILE A 97 -7.72 -16.30 -7.60
CA ILE A 97 -6.77 -17.34 -8.00
C ILE A 97 -7.53 -18.32 -8.91
N PRO A 98 -7.07 -18.54 -10.16
CA PRO A 98 -7.67 -19.54 -11.04
C PRO A 98 -7.70 -20.95 -10.43
N PRO A 99 -8.70 -21.78 -10.75
CA PRO A 99 -8.77 -23.15 -10.28
C PRO A 99 -7.49 -23.94 -10.62
N GLY A 100 -7.01 -24.76 -9.68
CA GLY A 100 -5.82 -25.60 -9.86
C GLY A 100 -4.50 -24.93 -9.49
N ILE A 101 -4.49 -23.63 -9.18
CA ILE A 101 -3.30 -22.93 -8.69
C ILE A 101 -3.27 -22.97 -7.15
N ASP A 102 -2.14 -23.42 -6.60
CA ASP A 102 -1.89 -23.39 -5.16
C ASP A 102 -1.36 -22.01 -4.73
N ASP A 103 -2.16 -21.28 -3.94
CA ASP A 103 -1.81 -19.96 -3.40
C ASP A 103 -0.42 -19.95 -2.73
N ALA A 104 -0.21 -20.83 -1.74
CA ALA A 104 0.96 -20.79 -0.88
C ALA A 104 2.21 -21.20 -1.65
N ALA A 105 2.11 -22.24 -2.48
CA ALA A 105 3.22 -22.70 -3.30
C ALA A 105 3.64 -21.64 -4.34
N THR A 106 2.69 -21.05 -5.08
CA THR A 106 3.01 -20.03 -6.08
C THR A 106 3.62 -18.78 -5.44
N ARG A 107 3.07 -18.28 -4.33
CA ARG A 107 3.66 -17.12 -3.63
C ARG A 107 5.05 -17.42 -3.08
N LYS A 108 5.30 -18.64 -2.61
CA LYS A 108 6.62 -19.07 -2.16
C LYS A 108 7.62 -19.05 -3.32
N ARG A 109 7.25 -19.60 -4.48
CA ARG A 109 8.09 -19.58 -5.68
C ARG A 109 8.37 -18.16 -6.17
N LEU A 110 7.36 -17.28 -6.22
CA LEU A 110 7.56 -15.87 -6.54
C LEU A 110 8.60 -15.21 -5.61
N LEU A 111 8.54 -15.49 -4.31
CA LEU A 111 9.47 -14.92 -3.34
C LEU A 111 10.88 -15.51 -3.47
N GLU A 112 11.00 -16.83 -3.55
CA GLU A 112 12.29 -17.54 -3.49
C GLU A 112 13.03 -17.55 -4.83
N GLU A 113 12.32 -17.69 -5.96
CA GLU A 113 12.92 -17.79 -7.30
C GLU A 113 13.07 -16.40 -7.96
N TYR A 114 12.16 -15.47 -7.69
CA TYR A 114 12.08 -14.17 -8.39
C TYR A 114 12.27 -12.95 -7.47
N ASN A 115 12.36 -13.13 -6.15
CA ASN A 115 12.39 -12.03 -5.17
C ASN A 115 11.16 -11.10 -5.27
N ILE A 116 9.99 -11.67 -5.59
CA ILE A 116 8.73 -10.95 -5.74
C ILE A 116 7.77 -11.37 -4.63
N GLU A 117 7.32 -10.41 -3.83
CA GLU A 117 6.30 -10.64 -2.80
C GLU A 117 4.92 -10.15 -3.27
N ILE A 118 3.92 -11.03 -3.18
CA ILE A 118 2.50 -10.67 -3.30
C ILE A 118 1.75 -11.14 -2.06
N GLY A 119 0.66 -10.45 -1.70
CA GLY A 119 -0.13 -10.82 -0.54
C GLY A 119 -1.15 -11.91 -0.85
N GLY A 120 -1.32 -12.87 0.05
CA GLY A 120 -2.48 -13.77 0.03
C GLY A 120 -3.77 -13.09 0.51
N GLY A 121 -4.91 -13.73 0.24
CA GLY A 121 -6.19 -13.40 0.86
C GLY A 121 -6.21 -13.73 2.35
N LEU A 122 -7.11 -13.09 3.10
CA LEU A 122 -7.30 -13.32 4.55
C LEU A 122 -8.77 -13.61 4.86
N GLY A 123 -9.03 -14.25 6.00
CA GLY A 123 -10.38 -14.60 6.44
C GLY A 123 -11.13 -15.40 5.39
N LYS A 124 -12.33 -14.95 5.01
CA LYS A 124 -13.16 -15.63 3.99
C LYS A 124 -12.51 -15.76 2.60
N TYR A 125 -11.44 -15.00 2.34
CA TYR A 125 -10.69 -14.99 1.08
C TYR A 125 -9.35 -15.74 1.15
N ALA A 126 -8.98 -16.33 2.29
CA ALA A 126 -7.75 -17.10 2.42
C ALA A 126 -7.71 -18.24 1.38
N GLY A 127 -6.58 -18.36 0.65
CA GLY A 127 -6.40 -19.35 -0.42
C GLY A 127 -7.21 -19.11 -1.69
N LYS A 128 -7.96 -18.01 -1.80
CA LYS A 128 -8.87 -17.74 -2.93
C LYS A 128 -8.48 -16.55 -3.80
N ILE A 129 -7.74 -15.61 -3.23
CA ILE A 129 -7.33 -14.38 -3.92
C ILE A 129 -5.87 -14.07 -3.65
N TRP A 130 -5.26 -13.31 -4.55
CA TRP A 130 -4.04 -12.56 -4.29
C TRP A 130 -4.33 -11.07 -4.21
N ARG A 131 -3.47 -10.36 -3.47
CA ARG A 131 -3.44 -8.91 -3.31
C ARG A 131 -2.11 -8.41 -3.87
N ILE A 132 -2.15 -7.84 -5.06
CA ILE A 132 -0.99 -7.35 -5.78
C ILE A 132 -0.88 -5.84 -5.58
N GLY A 133 0.15 -5.40 -4.85
CA GLY A 133 0.39 -4.00 -4.55
C GLY A 133 1.17 -3.29 -5.64
N LEU A 134 0.65 -2.15 -6.10
CA LEU A 134 1.38 -1.19 -6.94
C LEU A 134 1.40 0.15 -6.20
N MET A 135 2.25 0.25 -5.17
CA MET A 135 2.23 1.36 -4.23
C MET A 135 3.51 2.17 -4.28
N GLY A 136 3.38 3.50 -4.42
CA GLY A 136 4.52 4.43 -4.34
C GLY A 136 5.59 4.12 -5.38
N GLU A 137 6.78 3.76 -4.92
CA GLU A 137 7.94 3.48 -5.77
C GLU A 137 7.84 2.14 -6.50
N SER A 138 7.05 1.18 -6.00
CA SER A 138 6.79 -0.09 -6.71
C SER A 138 5.78 0.05 -7.85
N SER A 139 5.09 1.19 -7.96
CA SER A 139 4.20 1.46 -9.09
C SER A 139 5.00 1.91 -10.30
N THR A 140 5.61 0.93 -10.98
CA THR A 140 6.33 1.11 -12.24
C THR A 140 5.92 0.02 -13.24
N PRO A 141 6.00 0.28 -14.55
CA PRO A 141 5.77 -0.74 -15.57
C PRO A 141 6.71 -1.94 -15.41
N ASN A 142 7.96 -1.71 -14.98
CA ASN A 142 8.94 -2.77 -14.81
C ASN A 142 8.48 -3.81 -13.77
N HIS A 143 8.01 -3.40 -12.59
CA HIS A 143 7.51 -4.34 -11.59
C HIS A 143 6.28 -5.11 -12.08
N VAL A 144 5.39 -4.46 -12.84
CA VAL A 144 4.24 -5.13 -13.45
C VAL A 144 4.70 -6.23 -14.42
N HIS A 145 5.64 -5.90 -15.32
CA HIS A 145 6.17 -6.86 -16.28
C HIS A 145 6.94 -8.00 -15.62
N MET A 146 7.77 -7.70 -14.62
CA MET A 146 8.50 -8.72 -13.85
C MET A 146 7.54 -9.72 -13.18
N LEU A 147 6.51 -9.23 -12.50
CA LEU A 147 5.50 -10.10 -11.89
C LEU A 147 4.78 -10.96 -12.92
N CYS A 148 4.30 -10.37 -14.01
CA CYS A 148 3.54 -11.10 -15.02
C CYS A 148 4.41 -12.12 -15.77
N SER A 149 5.70 -11.82 -15.98
CA SER A 149 6.66 -12.77 -16.53
C SER A 149 6.90 -13.93 -15.57
N ALA A 150 7.16 -13.65 -14.29
CA ALA A 150 7.37 -14.70 -13.29
C ALA A 150 6.13 -15.60 -13.15
N LEU A 151 4.92 -15.03 -13.21
CA LEU A 151 3.68 -15.81 -13.21
C LEU A 151 3.55 -16.71 -14.46
N ARG A 152 3.97 -16.26 -15.65
CA ARG A 152 3.98 -17.10 -16.86
C ARG A 152 4.95 -18.28 -16.76
N ASP A 153 6.06 -18.10 -16.05
CA ASP A 153 7.04 -19.17 -15.87
C ASP A 153 6.62 -20.17 -14.78
N ILE A 154 5.88 -19.71 -13.76
CA ILE A 154 5.47 -20.52 -12.61
C ILE A 154 4.21 -21.35 -12.89
N LEU A 155 3.25 -20.80 -13.64
CA LEU A 155 1.93 -21.36 -13.91
C LEU A 155 1.90 -22.18 -15.21
#